data_AF-A0AAW0DQ71-F1
#
_entry.id   AF-A0AAW0DQ71-F1
#
_cell.length_a   1.000
_cell.length_b   1.000
_cell.length_c   1.000
_cell.angle_alpha   90.00
_cell.angle_beta   90.00
_cell.angle_gamma   90.00
#
_symmetry.space_group_name_H-M   'P 1'
#
loop_
_entity.id
_entity.type
_entity.pdbx_description
1 polymer ?
#
loop_
_entity_poly.entity_id
_entity_poly.type
_entity_poly.pdbx_seq_one_letter_code
_entity_poly.pdbx_strand_id
1 'polypeptide(L)'
;MPKITDDLALAMKLSKASGSLLGPLGTQEKYIQVVVEPRKCIVFGGTAEGTYTCTIISVKAGPAEYNQSLVALFTRLMEEELGIPGERGSIFLLNPGINNIGFCGKTADALISHIGLENYLSDGEGSTEAREKGI
;
A
#
# COMPACT_ATOMS: atom_id res chain seq x y z
N MET A 1 -26.71 -1.59 4.48
CA MET A 1 -26.17 -2.27 3.29
C MET A 1 -25.03 -1.44 2.76
N PRO A 2 -23.85 -2.03 2.44
CA PRO A 2 -22.79 -1.30 1.76
C PRO A 2 -23.34 -0.76 0.43
N LYS A 3 -22.98 0.46 0.03
CA LYS A 3 -23.28 0.96 -1.32
C LYS A 3 -22.68 -0.04 -2.30
N ILE A 4 -23.46 -0.52 -3.27
CA ILE A 4 -22.89 -1.21 -4.43
C ILE A 4 -22.17 -0.11 -5.22
N THR A 5 -20.90 0.07 -4.89
CA THR A 5 -20.03 0.99 -5.59
C THR A 5 -19.70 0.34 -6.93
N ASP A 6 -19.78 1.11 -8.01
CA ASP A 6 -19.12 0.72 -9.25
C ASP A 6 -17.65 0.38 -8.90
N ASP A 7 -17.29 -0.87 -9.08
CA ASP A 7 -15.99 -1.41 -8.66
C ASP A 7 -14.85 -0.61 -9.30
N LEU A 8 -15.05 -0.14 -10.54
CA LEU A 8 -14.13 0.74 -11.25
C LEU A 8 -14.08 2.13 -10.61
N ALA A 9 -15.24 2.70 -10.26
CA ALA A 9 -15.29 3.99 -9.59
C ALA A 9 -14.57 3.96 -8.22
N LEU A 10 -14.74 2.88 -7.45
CA LEU A 10 -14.00 2.67 -6.21
C LEU A 10 -12.49 2.55 -6.49
N ALA A 11 -12.09 1.73 -7.45
CA ALA A 11 -10.68 1.58 -7.82
C ALA A 11 -10.04 2.92 -8.23
N MET A 12 -10.74 3.72 -9.04
CA MET A 12 -10.29 5.04 -9.47
C MET A 12 -10.14 6.02 -8.30
N LYS A 13 -11.11 6.03 -7.38
CA LYS A 13 -11.03 6.88 -6.18
C LYS A 13 -9.87 6.47 -5.29
N LEU A 14 -9.70 5.17 -5.04
CA LEU A 14 -8.58 4.64 -4.25
C LEU A 14 -7.24 4.97 -4.90
N SER A 15 -7.12 4.88 -6.23
CA SER A 15 -5.92 5.29 -6.97
C SER A 15 -5.58 6.76 -6.73
N LYS A 16 -6.54 7.65 -6.97
CA LYS A 16 -6.35 9.09 -6.82
C LYS A 16 -6.07 9.50 -5.37
N ALA A 17 -6.81 8.93 -4.43
CA ALA A 17 -6.61 9.17 -3.01
C ALA A 17 -5.21 8.71 -2.60
N SER A 18 -4.81 7.50 -2.97
CA SER A 18 -3.49 6.95 -2.67
C SER A 18 -2.37 7.80 -3.30
N GLY A 19 -2.52 8.26 -4.55
CA GLY A 19 -1.55 9.14 -5.19
C GLY A 19 -1.40 10.50 -4.47
N SER A 20 -2.51 11.07 -4.02
CA SER A 20 -2.50 12.34 -3.26
C SER A 20 -1.87 12.16 -1.87
N LEU A 21 -2.18 11.04 -1.22
CA LEU A 21 -1.76 10.72 0.14
C LEU A 21 -0.30 10.27 0.23
N LEU A 22 0.17 9.52 -0.76
CA LEU A 22 1.55 9.03 -0.85
C LEU A 22 2.46 9.97 -1.65
N GLY A 23 1.90 10.98 -2.31
CA GLY A 23 2.64 12.02 -3.04
C GLY A 23 3.72 12.71 -2.20
N PRO A 24 3.43 13.16 -0.96
CA PRO A 24 4.44 13.70 -0.05
C PRO A 24 5.55 12.71 0.31
N LEU A 25 5.28 11.40 0.19
CA LEU A 25 6.24 10.30 0.40
C LEU A 25 6.95 9.91 -0.90
N GLY A 26 6.82 10.72 -1.95
CA GLY A 26 7.46 10.57 -3.26
C GLY A 26 6.73 9.61 -4.21
N THR A 27 5.59 9.03 -3.83
CA THR A 27 4.88 8.08 -4.68
C THR A 27 3.89 8.81 -5.57
N GLN A 28 4.06 8.70 -6.89
CA GLN A 28 3.15 9.28 -7.88
C GLN A 28 2.05 8.28 -8.23
N GLU A 29 0.85 8.78 -8.54
CA GLU A 29 -0.31 7.94 -8.93
C GLU A 29 0.01 6.99 -10.08
N LYS A 30 0.85 7.40 -11.04
CA LYS A 30 1.25 6.56 -12.19
C LYS A 30 2.00 5.28 -11.83
N TYR A 31 2.45 5.14 -10.57
CA TYR A 31 3.11 3.94 -10.04
C TYR A 31 2.19 3.14 -9.10
N ILE A 32 0.92 3.53 -8.98
CA ILE A 32 -0.06 2.87 -8.12
C ILE A 32 -0.95 2.01 -8.99
N GLN A 33 -1.09 0.75 -8.60
CA GLN A 33 -2.07 -0.17 -9.15
C GLN A 33 -3.05 -0.53 -8.04
N VAL A 34 -4.36 -0.42 -8.34
CA VAL A 34 -5.43 -0.82 -7.43
C VAL A 34 -6.19 -1.98 -8.02
N VAL A 35 -6.39 -3.02 -7.21
CA VAL A 35 -7.24 -4.17 -7.53
C VAL A 35 -8.36 -4.22 -6.49
N VAL A 36 -9.61 -4.19 -6.96
CA VAL A 36 -10.80 -4.29 -6.11
C VAL A 36 -11.44 -5.65 -6.37
N GLU A 37 -11.58 -6.44 -5.32
CA GLU A 37 -12.21 -7.77 -5.37
C GLU A 37 -13.47 -7.78 -4.49
N PRO A 38 -14.61 -7.31 -5.01
CA PRO A 38 -15.84 -7.20 -4.23
C PRO A 38 -16.49 -8.57 -4.02
N ARG A 39 -17.52 -8.61 -3.16
CA ARG A 39 -18.47 -9.74 -3.04
C ARG A 39 -17.83 -11.07 -2.60
N LYS A 40 -16.70 -11.02 -1.89
CA LYS A 40 -16.14 -12.19 -1.21
C LYS A 40 -16.95 -12.50 0.05
N CYS A 41 -17.14 -13.79 0.32
CA CYS A 41 -17.68 -14.24 1.60
C CYS A 41 -16.59 -14.09 2.65
N ILE A 42 -16.71 -13.09 3.53
CA ILE A 42 -15.77 -12.82 4.61
C ILE A 42 -16.56 -12.77 5.91
N VAL A 43 -16.08 -13.51 6.91
CA VAL A 43 -16.57 -13.46 8.29
C VAL A 43 -15.43 -12.94 9.16
N PHE A 44 -15.71 -11.97 10.02
CA PHE A 44 -14.72 -11.45 10.96
C PHE A 44 -15.36 -11.27 12.33
N GLY A 45 -14.69 -11.76 13.37
CA GLY A 45 -15.25 -11.81 14.73
C GLY A 45 -16.53 -12.66 14.84
N GLY A 46 -16.73 -13.63 13.94
CA GLY A 46 -17.93 -14.47 13.90
C GLY A 46 -19.18 -13.82 13.30
N THR A 47 -19.08 -12.59 12.76
CA THR A 47 -20.22 -11.89 12.14
C THR A 47 -20.03 -11.74 10.63
N ALA A 48 -21.15 -11.68 9.90
CA ALA A 48 -21.21 -11.39 8.46
C ALA A 48 -21.37 -9.87 8.16
N GLU A 49 -21.09 -9.02 9.16
CA GLU A 49 -21.08 -7.58 8.99
C GLU A 49 -19.95 -7.15 8.05
N GLY A 50 -20.10 -5.97 7.43
CA GLY A 50 -19.12 -5.42 6.50
C GLY A 50 -17.70 -5.46 7.05
N THR A 51 -16.77 -5.91 6.23
CA THR A 51 -15.34 -6.03 6.55
C THR A 51 -14.53 -5.87 5.26
N TYR A 52 -13.27 -5.51 5.38
CA TYR A 52 -12.35 -5.42 4.26
C TYR A 52 -11.00 -6.03 4.61
N THR A 53 -10.31 -6.49 3.57
CA THR A 53 -8.89 -6.80 3.62
C THR A 53 -8.21 -5.94 2.57
N CYS A 54 -7.23 -5.15 2.98
CA CYS A 54 -6.41 -4.34 2.08
C CYS A 54 -4.98 -4.84 2.17
N THR A 55 -4.37 -5.11 1.01
CA THR A 55 -2.97 -5.50 0.91
C THR A 55 -2.22 -4.41 0.16
N ILE A 56 -1.21 -3.84 0.80
CA ILE A 56 -0.33 -2.82 0.23
C ILE A 56 1.01 -3.50 -0.03
N ILE A 57 1.35 -3.61 -1.31
CA ILE A 57 2.63 -4.16 -1.77
C ILE A 57 3.52 -3.00 -2.17
N SER A 58 4.61 -2.76 -1.45
CA SER A 58 5.48 -1.60 -1.68
C SER A 58 6.91 -1.88 -1.25
N VAL A 59 7.88 -1.39 -2.03
CA VAL A 59 9.31 -1.41 -1.66
C VAL A 59 9.62 -0.57 -0.42
N LYS A 60 8.72 0.35 -0.05
CA LYS A 60 8.84 1.20 1.16
C LYS A 60 8.19 0.59 2.40
N ALA A 61 7.41 -0.48 2.29
CA ALA A 61 6.85 -1.14 3.46
C ALA A 61 8.01 -1.70 4.31
N GLY A 62 8.10 -1.36 5.59
CA GLY A 62 9.23 -1.83 6.41
C GLY A 62 9.48 -0.96 7.63
N PRO A 63 9.92 0.31 7.46
CA PRO A 63 10.11 1.23 8.57
C PRO A 63 8.82 1.38 9.37
N ALA A 64 8.92 1.33 10.70
CA ALA A 64 7.75 1.25 11.59
C ALA A 64 6.86 2.50 11.49
N GLU A 65 7.47 3.68 11.42
CA GLU A 65 6.78 4.97 11.33
C GLU A 65 6.03 5.12 10.00
N TYR A 66 6.65 4.67 8.91
CA TYR A 66 6.04 4.65 7.58
C TYR A 66 4.86 3.67 7.54
N ASN A 67 5.03 2.48 8.09
CA ASN A 67 4.00 1.46 8.17
C ASN A 67 2.79 1.92 9.00
N GLN A 68 3.02 2.54 10.17
CA GLN A 68 1.96 3.10 11.00
C GLN A 68 1.17 4.18 10.25
N SER A 69 1.90 5.06 9.54
CA SER A 69 1.29 6.11 8.73
C SER A 69 0.43 5.53 7.60
N LEU A 70 0.93 4.51 6.89
CA LEU A 70 0.17 3.80 5.86
C LEU A 70 -1.10 3.14 6.42
N VAL A 71 -0.98 2.42 7.54
CA VAL A 71 -2.13 1.73 8.15
C VAL A 71 -3.19 2.75 8.56
N ALA A 72 -2.83 3.81 9.28
CA ALA A 72 -3.78 4.84 9.70
C ALA A 72 -4.49 5.50 8.51
N LEU A 73 -3.72 5.80 7.47
CA LEU A 73 -4.18 6.46 6.26
C LEU A 73 -5.15 5.59 5.45
N PHE A 74 -4.80 4.34 5.21
CA PHE A 74 -5.66 3.43 4.46
C PHE A 74 -6.89 2.98 5.27
N THR A 75 -6.78 2.83 6.59
CA THR A 75 -7.94 2.57 7.45
C THR A 75 -8.97 3.69 7.32
N ARG A 76 -8.53 4.95 7.44
CA ARG A 76 -9.41 6.11 7.25
C ARG A 76 -10.03 6.15 5.86
N LEU A 77 -9.26 5.86 4.82
CA LEU A 77 -9.76 5.84 3.45
C LEU A 77 -10.85 4.78 3.23
N MET A 78 -10.71 3.59 3.85
CA MET A 78 -11.73 2.53 3.78
C MET A 78 -12.99 2.90 4.55
N GLU A 79 -12.86 3.56 5.70
CA GLU A 79 -14.01 4.12 6.43
C GLU A 79 -14.77 5.14 5.57
N GLU A 80 -14.06 6.08 4.94
CA GLU A 80 -14.65 7.13 4.10
C GLU A 80 -15.34 6.57 2.85
N GLU A 81 -14.71 5.63 2.14
CA GLU A 81 -15.22 5.13 0.85
C GLU A 81 -16.19 3.95 0.99
N LEU A 82 -16.02 3.09 1.99
CA LEU A 82 -16.83 1.88 2.16
C LEU A 82 -17.85 2.01 3.31
N GLY A 83 -17.66 2.96 4.22
CA GLY A 83 -18.45 3.05 5.46
C GLY A 83 -18.22 1.88 6.40
N ILE A 84 -17.08 1.20 6.28
CA ILE A 84 -16.70 0.07 7.14
C ILE A 84 -15.78 0.59 8.24
N PRO A 85 -16.14 0.44 9.53
CA PRO A 85 -15.30 0.87 10.64
C PRO A 85 -13.90 0.23 10.63
N GLY A 86 -12.88 0.95 11.09
CA GLY A 86 -11.49 0.48 11.08
C GLY A 86 -11.26 -0.82 11.86
N GLU A 87 -12.01 -1.05 12.95
CA GLU A 87 -11.97 -2.29 13.74
C GLU A 87 -12.52 -3.51 13.01
N ARG A 88 -13.19 -3.30 11.86
CA ARG A 88 -13.70 -4.33 10.96
C ARG A 88 -12.77 -4.60 9.78
N GLY A 89 -11.63 -3.94 9.72
CA GLY A 89 -10.68 -4.01 8.62
C GLY A 89 -9.36 -4.67 8.99
N SER A 90 -8.61 -5.10 7.98
CA SER A 90 -7.21 -5.49 8.16
C SER A 90 -6.36 -4.95 7.01
N ILE A 91 -5.24 -4.30 7.36
CA ILE A 91 -4.24 -3.80 6.42
C ILE A 91 -3.00 -4.70 6.52
N PHE A 92 -2.61 -5.30 5.40
CA PHE A 92 -1.40 -6.09 5.28
C PHE A 92 -0.36 -5.29 4.49
N LEU A 93 0.82 -5.12 5.06
CA LEU A 93 1.95 -4.46 4.39
C LEU A 93 2.96 -5.52 3.96
N LEU A 94 3.24 -5.57 2.65
CA LEU A 94 4.17 -6.52 2.07
C LEU A 94 5.29 -5.78 1.35
N ASN A 95 6.53 -6.10 1.71
CA ASN A 95 7.71 -5.64 0.99
C ASN A 95 8.37 -6.81 0.26
N PRO A 96 8.21 -6.89 -1.07
CA PRO A 96 8.89 -7.92 -1.86
C PRO A 96 10.39 -7.62 -2.04
N GLY A 97 10.85 -6.39 -1.80
CA GLY A 97 12.20 -5.91 -2.09
C GLY A 97 12.32 -5.28 -3.48
N ILE A 98 13.27 -4.35 -3.64
CA ILE A 98 13.42 -3.51 -4.83
C ILE A 98 13.73 -4.29 -6.12
N ASN A 99 14.38 -5.45 -6.00
CA ASN A 99 14.70 -6.33 -7.12
C ASN A 99 13.55 -7.25 -7.54
N ASN A 100 12.45 -7.27 -6.77
CA ASN A 100 11.35 -8.22 -6.93
C ASN A 100 10.03 -7.56 -7.34
N ILE A 101 10.06 -6.27 -7.73
CA ILE A 101 8.94 -5.58 -8.37
C ILE A 101 9.35 -5.21 -9.79
N GLY A 102 8.56 -5.61 -10.77
CA GLY A 102 8.74 -5.24 -12.17
C GLY A 102 7.73 -4.18 -12.62
N PHE A 103 8.19 -3.17 -13.35
CA PHE A 103 7.35 -2.18 -14.03
C PHE A 103 8.00 -1.77 -15.35
N CYS A 104 7.22 -1.61 -16.42
CA CYS A 104 7.73 -1.26 -17.76
C CYS A 104 8.93 -2.11 -18.23
N GLY A 105 8.91 -3.42 -17.94
CA GLY A 105 9.97 -4.36 -18.35
C GLY A 105 11.30 -4.23 -17.58
N LYS A 106 11.35 -3.45 -16.51
CA LYS A 106 12.52 -3.27 -15.64
C LYS A 106 12.16 -3.58 -14.19
N THR A 107 13.14 -3.95 -13.37
CA THR A 107 12.98 -3.99 -11.91
C THR A 107 12.87 -2.57 -11.36
N ALA A 108 12.29 -2.43 -10.15
CA ALA A 108 12.21 -1.12 -9.48
C ALA A 108 13.60 -0.52 -9.23
N ASP A 109 14.60 -1.35 -8.98
CA ASP A 109 16.01 -0.95 -8.83
C ASP A 109 16.52 -0.23 -10.09
N ALA A 110 16.43 -0.90 -11.24
CA ALA A 110 16.84 -0.37 -12.53
C ALA A 110 15.99 0.84 -12.97
N LEU A 111 14.76 0.97 -12.49
CA LEU A 111 13.93 2.15 -12.73
C LEU A 111 14.43 3.32 -11.91
N ILE A 112 14.60 3.17 -10.60
CA ILE A 112 14.95 4.26 -9.68
C ILE A 112 16.24 4.97 -10.11
N SER A 113 17.26 4.21 -10.52
CA SER A 113 18.51 4.77 -11.09
C SER A 113 18.31 5.50 -12.43
N HIS A 114 17.31 5.13 -13.22
CA HIS A 114 17.07 5.68 -14.55
C HIS A 114 16.15 6.91 -14.58
N ILE A 115 15.24 7.03 -13.60
CA ILE A 115 14.27 8.14 -13.52
C ILE A 115 14.64 9.18 -12.44
N GLY A 116 15.82 9.07 -11.83
CA GLY A 116 16.31 10.04 -10.84
C GLY A 116 15.50 10.05 -9.53
N LEU A 117 14.93 8.91 -9.15
CA LEU A 117 14.21 8.75 -7.88
C LEU A 117 15.16 8.34 -6.73
N GLU A 118 16.41 8.79 -6.75
CA GLU A 118 17.42 8.36 -5.77
C GLU A 118 17.02 8.75 -4.33
N ASN A 119 16.35 9.90 -4.18
CA ASN A 119 15.76 10.35 -2.91
C ASN A 119 14.47 9.61 -2.53
N TYR A 120 13.94 8.73 -3.39
CA TYR A 120 12.76 7.94 -3.06
C TYR A 120 13.10 6.85 -2.04
N LEU A 121 14.33 6.33 -2.02
CA LEU A 121 14.74 5.24 -1.13
C LEU A 121 15.49 5.70 0.13
N SER A 122 15.93 6.96 0.19
CA SER A 122 16.85 7.48 1.21
C SER A 122 16.32 7.48 2.64
N ASP A 123 15.02 7.27 2.85
CA ASP A 123 14.40 7.31 4.19
C ASP A 123 14.23 5.90 4.81
N GLY A 124 14.75 4.85 4.18
CA GLY A 124 14.50 3.45 4.59
C GLY A 124 15.72 2.57 4.87
N GLU A 125 16.94 3.04 4.60
CA GLU A 125 18.13 2.21 4.86
C GLU A 125 18.57 2.32 6.33
N GLY A 126 18.00 1.45 7.15
CA GLY A 126 18.73 0.91 8.30
C GLY A 126 19.94 0.14 7.78
N SER A 127 21.09 0.81 7.78
CA SER A 127 22.46 0.29 7.77
C SER A 127 22.64 -1.17 7.34
N THR A 128 22.94 -1.37 6.05
CA THR A 128 23.45 -2.62 5.48
C THR A 128 24.88 -2.97 5.95
N GLU A 129 25.44 -2.28 6.96
CA GLU A 129 26.78 -2.53 7.52
C GLU A 129 26.83 -3.59 8.64
N ALA A 130 25.69 -4.08 9.15
CA ALA A 130 25.68 -5.03 10.27
C ALA A 130 25.82 -6.52 9.88
N ARG A 131 26.01 -6.85 8.59
CA ARG A 131 26.13 -8.25 8.14
C ARG A 131 27.51 -8.68 7.63
N GLU A 132 28.49 -7.78 7.56
CA GLU A 132 29.87 -8.12 7.17
C GLU A 132 30.91 -8.07 8.29
N LYS A 133 30.51 -7.77 9.53
CA LYS A 133 31.40 -7.95 10.69
C LYS A 133 30.74 -8.89 11.68
N GLY A 134 31.02 -10.18 11.53
CA GLY A 134 30.79 -11.14 12.59
C GLY A 134 31.64 -10.78 13.80
N ILE A 135 31.04 -10.04 14.74
CA ILE A 135 31.35 -9.95 16.18
C ILE A 135 30.02 -9.66 16.88
#